data_AF-A0A536HR01-F1
#
_entry.id   AF-A0A536HR01-F1
#
_cell.length_a   1.000
_cell.length_b   1.000
_cell.length_c   1.000
_cell.angle_alpha   90.00
_cell.angle_beta   90.00
_cell.angle_gamma   90.00
#
_symmetry.space_group_name_H-M   'P 1'
#
loop_
_entity.id
_entity.type
_entity.pdbx_description
1 polymer ?
#
loop_
_entity_poly.entity_id
_entity_poly.type
_entity_poly.pdbx_seq_one_letter_code
_entity_poly.pdbx_strand_id
1 'polypeptide(L)'
;MIRRRRQRDLLTDRRVRLRAWRLLRVRLPRLALLAALGPGLISGFADNDAGGITTYSIVGAQFGYDLMWVVLASMIALGITQEMGARLGLATGQGFGGLIRQQYGVKRAVFALGVMLLANLGDTVAEFAGIGAALAIFGVPIAISSALAALLVIFLLSRANFRKIQFVFLAVGVATAFAYAISAFLARPDWGQAAFRTVVPHGTLTAAYLLAVMGTVGTTITPWGQAFIQSYAADKHLGPEDLPMS
;
A
#
# COMPACT_ATOMS: atom_id res chain seq x y z
N MET A 1 -39.95 11.82 31.80
CA MET A 1 -39.02 10.97 32.58
C MET A 1 -38.51 9.72 31.85
N ILE A 2 -39.24 9.16 30.87
CA ILE A 2 -38.91 7.88 30.19
C ILE A 2 -37.74 7.97 29.18
N ARG A 3 -37.52 9.12 28.54
CA ARG A 3 -36.43 9.32 27.55
C ARG A 3 -35.00 9.26 28.13
N ARG A 4 -34.81 9.65 29.41
CA ARG A 4 -33.49 9.66 30.06
C ARG A 4 -33.01 8.27 30.49
N ARG A 5 -33.91 7.30 30.73
CA ARG A 5 -33.52 5.92 31.05
C ARG A 5 -32.99 5.18 29.82
N ARG A 6 -33.67 5.31 28.67
CA ARG A 6 -33.25 4.67 27.40
C ARG A 6 -31.87 5.12 26.90
N GLN A 7 -31.50 6.38 27.11
CA GLN A 7 -30.17 6.90 26.76
C GLN A 7 -29.06 6.38 27.68
N ARG A 8 -29.36 6.14 28.97
CA ARG A 8 -28.40 5.55 29.90
C ARG A 8 -28.11 4.09 29.56
N ASP A 9 -29.13 3.32 29.18
CA ASP A 9 -28.96 1.90 28.83
C ASP A 9 -28.07 1.73 27.57
N LEU A 10 -28.26 2.57 26.54
CA LEU A 10 -27.42 2.58 25.33
C LEU A 10 -25.96 2.96 25.59
N LEU A 11 -25.70 3.92 26.49
CA LEU A 11 -24.34 4.31 26.86
C LEU A 11 -23.63 3.24 27.70
N THR A 12 -24.40 2.45 28.45
CA THR A 12 -23.87 1.38 29.30
C THR A 12 -23.50 0.17 28.44
N ASP A 13 -24.35 -0.20 27.48
CA ASP A 13 -24.09 -1.27 26.50
C ASP A 13 -22.88 -0.98 25.60
N ARG A 14 -22.71 0.29 25.17
CA ARG A 14 -21.54 0.72 24.39
C ARG A 14 -20.23 0.63 25.19
N ARG A 15 -20.25 0.98 26.48
CA ARG A 15 -19.07 0.89 27.37
C ARG A 15 -18.70 -0.56 27.71
N VAL A 16 -19.69 -1.44 27.85
CA VAL A 16 -19.48 -2.87 28.10
C VAL A 16 -18.92 -3.57 26.86
N ARG A 17 -19.45 -3.27 25.66
CA ARG A 17 -18.87 -3.76 24.39
C ARG A 17 -17.43 -3.29 24.20
N LEU A 18 -17.13 -2.02 24.44
CA LEU A 18 -15.75 -1.49 24.33
C LEU A 18 -14.78 -2.14 25.35
N ARG A 19 -15.24 -2.46 26.57
CA ARG A 19 -14.45 -3.22 27.55
C ARG A 19 -14.23 -4.67 27.14
N ALA A 20 -15.24 -5.35 26.61
CA ALA A 20 -15.11 -6.72 26.11
C ALA A 20 -14.15 -6.79 24.92
N TRP A 21 -14.20 -5.82 24.00
CA TRP A 21 -13.25 -5.69 22.89
C TRP A 21 -11.82 -5.37 23.37
N ARG A 22 -11.65 -4.50 24.37
CA ARG A 22 -10.34 -4.27 25.01
C ARG A 22 -9.78 -5.54 25.66
N LEU A 23 -10.60 -6.30 26.37
CA LEU A 23 -10.18 -7.54 27.04
C LEU A 23 -9.87 -8.68 26.03
N LEU A 24 -10.59 -8.74 24.91
CA LEU A 24 -10.29 -9.64 23.79
C LEU A 24 -8.97 -9.27 23.08
N ARG A 25 -8.66 -7.97 22.94
CA ARG A 25 -7.36 -7.49 22.42
C ARG A 25 -6.18 -7.89 23.31
N VAL A 26 -6.38 -7.93 24.64
CA VAL A 26 -5.33 -8.28 25.62
C VAL A 26 -5.05 -9.79 25.67
N ARG A 27 -6.01 -10.65 25.30
CA ARG A 27 -5.83 -12.13 25.36
C ARG A 27 -5.31 -12.78 24.08
N LEU A 28 -5.30 -12.09 22.94
CA LEU A 28 -4.80 -12.63 21.67
C LEU A 28 -3.84 -11.63 20.98
N PRO A 29 -2.66 -11.38 21.57
CA PRO A 29 -1.72 -10.37 21.07
C PRO A 29 -1.31 -10.62 19.61
N ARG A 30 -1.23 -11.89 19.18
CA ARG A 30 -0.89 -12.25 17.79
C ARG A 30 -1.98 -11.89 16.78
N LEU A 31 -3.26 -12.06 17.11
CA LEU A 31 -4.37 -11.71 16.20
C LEU A 31 -4.65 -10.21 16.16
N ALA A 32 -4.45 -9.51 17.28
CA ALA A 32 -4.51 -8.05 17.34
C ALA A 32 -3.35 -7.41 16.57
N LEU A 33 -2.14 -7.97 16.72
CA LEU A 33 -0.96 -7.56 15.95
C LEU A 33 -1.13 -7.87 14.46
N LEU A 34 -1.63 -9.05 14.06
CA LEU A 34 -1.93 -9.36 12.65
C LEU A 34 -3.05 -8.49 12.07
N ALA A 35 -4.05 -8.12 12.87
CA ALA A 35 -5.10 -7.18 12.44
C ALA A 35 -4.58 -5.74 12.30
N ALA A 36 -3.61 -5.33 13.11
CA ALA A 36 -2.97 -4.00 13.04
C ALA A 36 -1.86 -3.94 11.97
N LEU A 37 -1.11 -5.02 11.78
CA LEU A 37 -0.09 -5.18 10.73
C LEU A 37 -0.74 -5.39 9.35
N GLY A 38 -1.94 -5.96 9.30
CA GLY A 38 -2.68 -6.27 8.07
C GLY A 38 -2.76 -5.11 7.07
N PRO A 39 -3.29 -3.93 7.42
CA PRO A 39 -3.39 -2.81 6.47
C PRO A 39 -2.04 -2.30 5.96
N GLY A 40 -1.05 -2.13 6.83
CA GLY A 40 0.28 -1.63 6.46
C GLY A 40 1.10 -2.64 5.64
N LEU A 41 0.98 -3.94 5.96
CA LEU A 41 1.58 -5.01 5.16
C LEU A 41 0.88 -5.14 3.80
N ILE A 42 -0.43 -5.05 3.75
CA ILE A 42 -1.18 -5.13 2.50
C ILE A 42 -0.88 -3.92 1.61
N SER A 43 -0.82 -2.71 2.16
CA SER A 43 -0.41 -1.54 1.39
C SER A 43 1.03 -1.65 0.92
N GLY A 44 1.95 -2.14 1.75
CA GLY A 44 3.34 -2.36 1.36
C GLY A 44 3.52 -3.42 0.27
N PHE A 45 2.75 -4.51 0.30
CA PHE A 45 2.77 -5.50 -0.79
C PHE A 45 2.08 -4.98 -2.05
N ALA A 46 1.00 -4.20 -1.91
CA ALA A 46 0.31 -3.59 -3.04
C ALA A 46 1.14 -2.50 -3.74
N ASP A 47 2.12 -1.90 -3.07
CA ASP A 47 3.10 -0.98 -3.67
C ASP A 47 4.14 -1.71 -4.56
N ASN A 48 4.16 -3.05 -4.56
CA ASN A 48 4.98 -3.86 -5.49
C ASN A 48 4.13 -4.31 -6.69
N ASP A 49 3.57 -3.32 -7.37
CA ASP A 49 2.69 -3.46 -8.52
C ASP A 49 3.50 -3.82 -9.79
N ALA A 50 2.82 -4.21 -10.87
CA ALA A 50 3.44 -4.57 -12.13
C ALA A 50 4.24 -3.40 -12.75
N GLY A 51 3.75 -2.17 -12.55
CA GLY A 51 4.42 -0.94 -12.97
C GLY A 51 5.77 -0.79 -12.28
N GLY A 52 5.77 -0.82 -10.94
CA GLY A 52 6.98 -0.75 -10.13
C GLY A 52 7.98 -1.87 -10.43
N ILE A 53 7.50 -3.11 -10.52
CA ILE A 53 8.34 -4.27 -10.90
C ILE A 53 9.04 -4.03 -12.24
N THR A 54 8.32 -3.51 -13.24
CA THR A 54 8.87 -3.21 -14.55
C THR A 54 9.92 -2.11 -14.46
N THR A 55 9.62 -1.02 -13.74
CA THR A 55 10.56 0.09 -13.52
C THR A 55 11.85 -0.39 -12.87
N TYR A 56 11.76 -1.11 -11.75
CA TYR A 56 12.94 -1.61 -11.03
C TYR A 56 13.75 -2.59 -11.88
N SER A 57 13.09 -3.43 -12.69
CA SER A 57 13.75 -4.37 -13.60
C SER A 57 14.52 -3.66 -14.72
N ILE A 58 13.91 -2.67 -15.36
CA ILE A 58 14.57 -1.86 -16.41
C ILE A 58 15.75 -1.08 -15.81
N VAL A 59 15.53 -0.47 -14.65
CA VAL A 59 16.55 0.30 -13.94
C VAL A 59 17.74 -0.58 -13.54
N GLY A 60 17.47 -1.75 -12.94
CA GLY A 60 18.52 -2.69 -12.57
C GLY A 60 19.29 -3.23 -13.78
N ALA A 61 18.61 -3.46 -14.91
CA ALA A 61 19.25 -3.88 -16.15
C ALA A 61 20.14 -2.79 -16.78
N GLN A 62 19.72 -1.51 -16.70
CA GLN A 62 20.44 -0.40 -17.32
C GLN A 62 21.56 0.18 -16.45
N PHE A 63 21.34 0.27 -15.14
CA PHE A 63 22.22 0.97 -14.21
C PHE A 63 22.86 0.03 -13.16
N GLY A 64 22.58 -1.27 -13.21
CA GLY A 64 23.11 -2.23 -12.24
C GLY A 64 22.75 -1.83 -10.81
N TYR A 65 23.76 -1.64 -9.96
CA TYR A 65 23.59 -1.28 -8.56
C TYR A 65 23.56 0.23 -8.29
N ASP A 66 23.73 1.09 -9.30
CA ASP A 66 23.90 2.54 -9.08
C ASP A 66 22.68 3.20 -8.42
N LEU A 67 21.49 2.64 -8.62
CA LEU A 67 20.23 3.16 -8.06
C LEU A 67 19.80 2.48 -6.76
N MET A 68 20.59 1.54 -6.22
CA MET A 68 20.23 0.83 -4.99
C MET A 68 20.05 1.77 -3.79
N TRP A 69 20.90 2.78 -3.65
CA TRP A 69 20.74 3.79 -2.58
C TRP A 69 19.48 4.64 -2.75
N VAL A 70 19.03 4.86 -4.00
CA VAL A 70 17.79 5.59 -4.27
C VAL A 70 16.59 4.77 -3.82
N VAL A 71 16.61 3.45 -4.07
CA VAL A 71 15.57 2.52 -3.57
C VAL A 71 15.53 2.53 -2.03
N LEU A 72 16.69 2.50 -1.37
CA LEU A 72 16.74 2.58 0.10
C LEU A 72 16.18 3.93 0.60
N ALA A 73 16.60 5.04 0.00
CA ALA A 73 16.14 6.37 0.36
C ALA A 73 14.63 6.54 0.11
N SER A 74 14.11 6.03 -1.01
CA SER A 74 12.68 6.08 -1.32
C SER A 74 11.87 5.23 -0.35
N MET A 75 12.39 4.07 0.08
CA MET A 75 11.75 3.23 1.09
C MET A 75 11.67 3.92 2.46
N ILE A 76 12.73 4.63 2.88
CA ILE A 76 12.70 5.43 4.12
C ILE A 76 11.67 6.55 4.01
N ALA A 77 11.66 7.28 2.90
CA ALA A 77 10.69 8.35 2.65
C ALA A 77 9.25 7.82 2.58
N LEU A 78 9.04 6.64 1.99
CA LEU A 78 7.75 5.94 2.01
C LEU A 78 7.32 5.63 3.45
N GLY A 79 8.21 5.06 4.27
CA GLY A 79 7.91 4.76 5.67
C GLY A 79 7.46 6.01 6.44
N ILE A 80 8.19 7.12 6.29
CA ILE A 80 7.85 8.41 6.93
C ILE A 80 6.49 8.92 6.43
N THR A 81 6.26 8.92 5.12
CA THR A 81 5.01 9.45 4.55
C THR A 81 3.80 8.60 4.94
N GLN A 82 3.91 7.27 4.93
CA GLN A 82 2.85 6.35 5.39
C GLN A 82 2.53 6.55 6.87
N GLU A 83 3.56 6.73 7.71
CA GLU A 83 3.40 6.98 9.13
C GLU A 83 2.67 8.32 9.39
N MET A 84 3.07 9.38 8.70
CA MET A 84 2.38 10.68 8.75
C MET A 84 0.94 10.58 8.25
N GLY A 85 0.72 9.84 7.16
CA GLY A 85 -0.61 9.57 6.61
C GLY A 85 -1.51 8.88 7.64
N ALA A 86 -1.00 7.84 8.31
CA ALA A 86 -1.70 7.14 9.38
C ALA A 86 -2.03 8.09 10.54
N ARG A 87 -1.06 8.89 11.03
CA ARG A 87 -1.29 9.87 12.12
C ARG A 87 -2.38 10.87 11.76
N LEU A 88 -2.35 11.41 10.55
CA LEU A 88 -3.38 12.35 10.08
C LEU A 88 -4.75 11.71 10.03
N GLY A 89 -4.86 10.48 9.52
CA GLY A 89 -6.12 9.73 9.49
C GLY A 89 -6.68 9.48 10.90
N LEU A 90 -5.82 9.08 11.84
CA LEU A 90 -6.19 8.83 13.24
C LEU A 90 -6.58 10.11 14.00
N ALA A 91 -5.85 11.21 13.77
CA ALA A 91 -6.10 12.47 14.46
C ALA A 91 -7.36 13.19 13.97
N THR A 92 -7.66 13.09 12.66
CA THR A 92 -8.75 13.85 12.03
C THR A 92 -10.02 13.03 11.82
N GLY A 93 -9.92 11.69 11.79
CA GLY A 93 -11.02 10.81 11.44
C GLY A 93 -11.54 10.99 10.01
N GLN A 94 -10.77 11.65 9.13
CA GLN A 94 -11.16 11.96 7.76
C GLN A 94 -10.25 11.26 6.76
N GLY A 95 -10.83 10.84 5.64
CA GLY A 95 -10.06 10.38 4.48
C GLY A 95 -9.39 11.55 3.75
N PHE A 96 -8.39 11.23 2.94
CA PHE A 96 -7.51 12.19 2.26
C PHE A 96 -8.25 13.28 1.47
N GLY A 97 -9.23 12.90 0.65
CA GLY A 97 -10.04 13.86 -0.10
C GLY A 97 -10.87 14.79 0.79
N GLY A 98 -11.38 14.27 1.92
CA GLY A 98 -12.12 15.05 2.91
C GLY A 98 -11.23 16.11 3.58
N LEU A 99 -10.01 15.70 3.93
CA LEU A 99 -9.04 16.57 4.58
C LEU A 99 -8.55 17.69 3.64
N ILE A 100 -8.25 17.38 2.37
CA ILE A 100 -7.89 18.41 1.37
C ILE A 100 -9.05 19.38 1.17
N ARG A 101 -10.29 18.88 1.07
CA ARG A 101 -11.48 19.72 0.91
C ARG A 101 -11.66 20.67 2.09
N GLN A 102 -11.42 20.20 3.31
CA GLN A 102 -11.53 21.00 4.52
C GLN A 102 -10.47 22.10 4.59
N GLN A 103 -9.22 21.79 4.28
CA GLN A 103 -8.09 22.73 4.41
C GLN A 103 -7.95 23.69 3.22
N TYR A 104 -8.23 23.21 2.02
CA TYR A 104 -7.91 23.90 0.77
C TYR A 104 -9.13 24.19 -0.12
N GLY A 105 -10.32 23.78 0.31
CA GLY A 105 -11.58 23.99 -0.40
C GLY A 105 -11.85 22.98 -1.52
N VAL A 106 -13.06 23.04 -2.07
CA VAL A 106 -13.59 22.04 -3.01
C VAL A 106 -12.79 21.97 -4.32
N LYS A 107 -12.43 23.12 -4.90
CA LYS A 107 -11.73 23.16 -6.21
C LYS A 107 -10.40 22.39 -6.18
N ARG A 108 -9.60 22.61 -5.15
CA ARG A 108 -8.29 21.95 -4.98
C ARG A 108 -8.44 20.47 -4.66
N ALA A 109 -9.45 20.11 -3.86
CA ALA A 109 -9.77 18.70 -3.60
C ALA A 109 -10.17 17.95 -4.88
N VAL A 110 -11.05 18.53 -5.70
CA VAL A 110 -11.45 17.93 -6.99
C VAL A 110 -10.24 17.78 -7.91
N PHE A 111 -9.38 18.78 -8.01
CA PHE A 111 -8.14 18.67 -8.81
C PHE A 111 -7.24 17.53 -8.31
N ALA A 112 -6.92 17.49 -7.02
CA ALA A 112 -6.04 16.47 -6.45
C ALA A 112 -6.63 15.05 -6.62
N LEU A 113 -7.92 14.88 -6.34
CA LEU A 113 -8.60 13.60 -6.53
C LEU A 113 -8.73 13.21 -8.01
N GLY A 114 -8.88 14.18 -8.91
CA GLY A 114 -8.91 13.96 -10.35
C GLY A 114 -7.57 13.46 -10.89
N VAL A 115 -6.46 14.09 -10.47
CA VAL A 115 -5.11 13.63 -10.82
C VAL A 115 -4.84 12.24 -10.25
N MET A 116 -5.23 11.99 -9.00
CA MET A 116 -5.09 10.66 -8.38
C MET A 116 -5.92 9.60 -9.12
N LEU A 117 -7.14 9.93 -9.57
CA LEU A 117 -7.96 9.03 -10.38
C LEU A 117 -7.27 8.69 -11.70
N LEU A 118 -6.69 9.67 -12.39
CA LEU A 118 -5.96 9.43 -13.63
C LEU A 118 -4.71 8.57 -13.41
N ALA A 119 -3.96 8.81 -12.33
CA ALA A 119 -2.82 7.97 -11.96
C ALA A 119 -3.24 6.52 -11.71
N ASN A 120 -4.29 6.30 -10.92
CA ASN A 120 -4.80 4.95 -10.62
C ASN A 120 -5.34 4.22 -11.86
N LEU A 121 -5.87 4.94 -12.86
CA LEU A 121 -6.22 4.35 -14.15
C LEU A 121 -4.98 3.86 -14.89
N GLY A 122 -3.89 4.63 -14.85
CA GLY A 122 -2.58 4.22 -15.36
C GLY A 122 -2.06 2.96 -14.68
N ASP A 123 -2.08 2.92 -13.34
CA ASP A 123 -1.67 1.75 -12.55
C ASP A 123 -2.53 0.53 -12.90
N THR A 124 -3.85 0.72 -13.03
CA THR A 124 -4.75 -0.37 -13.44
C THR A 124 -4.37 -0.92 -14.82
N VAL A 125 -4.07 -0.05 -15.79
CA VAL A 125 -3.62 -0.48 -17.12
C VAL A 125 -2.29 -1.23 -17.03
N ALA A 126 -1.35 -0.75 -16.21
CA ALA A 126 -0.06 -1.42 -15.97
C ALA A 126 -0.23 -2.81 -15.36
N GLU A 127 -1.15 -2.98 -14.40
CA GLU A 127 -1.50 -4.28 -13.81
C GLU A 127 -2.02 -5.27 -14.84
N PHE A 128 -2.98 -4.86 -15.69
CA PHE A 128 -3.49 -5.72 -16.75
C PHE A 128 -2.42 -6.07 -17.79
N ALA A 129 -1.53 -5.13 -18.11
CA ALA A 129 -0.40 -5.38 -18.98
C ALA A 129 0.57 -6.39 -18.35
N GLY A 130 0.84 -6.27 -17.04
CA GLY A 130 1.68 -7.20 -16.27
C GLY A 130 1.11 -8.62 -16.23
N ILE A 131 -0.19 -8.76 -15.95
CA ILE A 131 -0.87 -10.06 -15.98
C ILE A 131 -0.80 -10.69 -17.38
N GLY A 132 -1.04 -9.88 -18.41
CA GLY A 132 -0.92 -10.30 -19.81
C GLY A 132 0.48 -10.80 -20.16
N ALA A 133 1.51 -10.03 -19.80
CA ALA A 133 2.90 -10.39 -20.02
C ALA A 133 3.30 -11.67 -19.26
N ALA A 134 2.87 -11.82 -18.00
CA ALA A 134 3.16 -12.99 -17.19
C ALA A 134 2.51 -14.27 -17.76
N LEU A 135 1.25 -14.19 -18.19
CA LEU A 135 0.54 -15.35 -18.76
C LEU A 135 0.96 -15.67 -20.20
N ALA A 136 1.47 -14.68 -20.94
CA ALA A 136 2.07 -14.90 -22.26
C ALA A 136 3.30 -15.83 -22.20
N ILE A 137 4.04 -15.87 -21.09
CA ILE A 137 5.15 -16.82 -20.87
C ILE A 137 4.65 -18.28 -20.95
N PHE A 138 3.40 -18.53 -20.54
CA PHE A 138 2.76 -19.85 -20.61
C PHE A 138 1.99 -20.08 -21.92
N GLY A 139 2.15 -19.20 -22.92
CA GLY A 139 1.48 -19.28 -24.22
C GLY A 139 0.01 -18.84 -24.21
N VAL A 140 -0.47 -18.20 -23.13
CA VAL A 140 -1.85 -17.68 -23.07
C VAL A 140 -1.92 -16.33 -23.79
N PRO A 141 -2.87 -16.12 -24.72
CA PRO A 141 -3.04 -14.82 -25.38
C PRO A 141 -3.40 -13.70 -24.40
N ILE A 142 -2.77 -12.53 -24.58
CA ILE A 142 -2.93 -11.35 -23.70
C ILE A 142 -4.41 -10.97 -23.53
N ALA A 143 -5.19 -10.99 -24.61
CA ALA A 143 -6.62 -10.65 -24.56
C ALA A 143 -7.41 -11.57 -23.64
N ILE A 144 -7.09 -12.87 -23.63
CA ILE A 144 -7.77 -13.86 -22.79
C ILE A 144 -7.35 -13.68 -21.33
N SER A 145 -6.05 -13.52 -21.06
CA SER A 145 -5.56 -13.27 -19.71
C SER A 145 -6.15 -12.01 -19.09
N SER A 146 -6.22 -10.90 -19.83
CA SER A 146 -6.77 -9.64 -19.30
C SER A 146 -8.28 -9.74 -19.07
N ALA A 147 -9.01 -10.42 -19.95
CA ALA A 147 -10.45 -10.65 -19.76
C ALA A 147 -10.72 -11.53 -18.53
N LEU A 148 -9.97 -12.62 -18.34
CA LEU A 148 -10.10 -13.49 -17.16
C LEU A 148 -9.76 -12.76 -15.87
N ALA A 149 -8.69 -11.94 -15.88
CA ALA A 149 -8.33 -11.11 -14.74
C ALA A 149 -9.44 -10.10 -14.41
N ALA A 150 -10.04 -9.45 -15.41
CA ALA A 150 -11.13 -8.51 -15.19
C ALA A 150 -12.36 -9.18 -14.58
N LEU A 151 -12.74 -10.36 -15.10
CA LEU A 151 -13.83 -11.16 -14.53
C LEU A 151 -13.54 -11.56 -13.07
N LEU A 152 -12.31 -11.97 -12.78
CA LEU A 152 -11.88 -12.31 -11.42
C LEU A 152 -11.97 -11.10 -10.48
N VAL A 153 -11.49 -9.94 -10.91
CA VAL A 153 -11.57 -8.70 -10.12
C VAL A 153 -13.03 -8.31 -9.87
N ILE A 154 -13.89 -8.33 -10.88
CA ILE A 154 -15.33 -8.04 -10.74
C ILE A 154 -16.00 -9.03 -9.78
N PHE A 155 -15.66 -10.31 -9.89
CA PHE A 155 -16.16 -11.35 -8.99
C PHE A 155 -15.73 -11.09 -7.54
N LEU A 156 -14.45 -10.77 -7.31
CA LEU A 156 -13.94 -10.41 -5.99
C LEU A 156 -14.67 -9.18 -5.43
N LEU A 157 -14.83 -8.12 -6.23
CA LEU A 157 -15.53 -6.90 -5.79
C LEU A 157 -17.00 -7.14 -5.44
N SER A 158 -17.70 -8.04 -6.15
CA SER A 158 -19.14 -8.27 -5.95
C SER A 158 -19.49 -9.21 -4.80
N ARG A 159 -18.60 -10.16 -4.45
CA ARG A 159 -18.93 -11.25 -3.50
C ARG A 159 -18.03 -11.33 -2.28
N ALA A 160 -16.93 -10.59 -2.23
CA ALA A 160 -15.90 -10.90 -1.27
C ALA A 160 -16.07 -10.16 0.07
N ASN A 161 -15.92 -10.92 1.15
CA ASN A 161 -15.77 -10.37 2.48
C ASN A 161 -14.36 -9.81 2.61
N PHE A 162 -14.23 -8.49 2.85
CA PHE A 162 -12.96 -7.77 2.93
C PHE A 162 -11.91 -8.50 3.79
N ARG A 163 -12.33 -9.10 4.92
CA ARG A 163 -11.42 -9.82 5.81
C ARG A 163 -10.78 -11.06 5.18
N LYS A 164 -11.48 -11.77 4.29
CA LYS A 164 -10.94 -12.95 3.59
C LYS A 164 -9.97 -12.55 2.48
N ILE A 165 -10.30 -11.49 1.74
CA ILE A 165 -9.43 -10.95 0.67
C ILE A 165 -8.09 -10.52 1.23
N GLN A 166 -8.09 -9.86 2.39
CA GLN A 166 -6.86 -9.39 3.04
C GLN A 166 -5.84 -10.53 3.27
N PHE A 167 -6.30 -11.72 3.68
CA PHE A 167 -5.41 -12.86 3.86
C PHE A 167 -4.88 -13.42 2.53
N VAL A 168 -5.70 -13.40 1.47
CA VAL A 168 -5.26 -13.82 0.13
C VAL A 168 -4.18 -12.88 -0.40
N PHE A 169 -4.38 -11.57 -0.32
CA PHE A 169 -3.37 -10.59 -0.74
C PHE A 169 -2.08 -10.70 0.07
N LEU A 170 -2.17 -10.91 1.39
CA LEU A 170 -0.99 -11.15 2.21
C LEU A 170 -0.24 -12.41 1.78
N ALA A 171 -0.96 -13.51 1.51
CA ALA A 171 -0.34 -14.76 1.07
C ALA A 171 0.36 -14.60 -0.30
N VAL A 172 -0.28 -13.93 -1.25
CA VAL A 172 0.30 -13.63 -2.57
C VAL A 172 1.53 -12.73 -2.42
N GLY A 173 1.43 -11.64 -1.65
CA GLY A 173 2.56 -10.73 -1.42
C GLY A 173 3.77 -11.44 -0.80
N VAL A 174 3.55 -12.27 0.22
CA VAL A 174 4.61 -13.09 0.83
C VAL A 174 5.21 -14.08 -0.16
N ALA A 175 4.37 -14.76 -0.96
CA ALA A 175 4.85 -15.68 -2.00
C ALA A 175 5.72 -14.97 -3.04
N THR A 176 5.31 -13.78 -3.50
CA THR A 176 6.08 -12.95 -4.42
C THR A 176 7.40 -12.50 -3.81
N ALA A 177 7.42 -12.09 -2.55
CA ALA A 177 8.66 -11.72 -1.85
C ALA A 177 9.65 -12.89 -1.78
N PHE A 178 9.18 -14.10 -1.48
CA PHE A 178 10.02 -15.31 -1.52
C PHE A 178 10.52 -15.62 -2.94
N ALA A 179 9.67 -15.47 -3.96
CA ALA A 179 10.08 -15.67 -5.36
C ALA A 179 11.20 -14.70 -5.78
N TYR A 180 11.13 -13.43 -5.36
CA TYR A 180 12.20 -12.47 -5.58
C TYR A 180 13.47 -12.79 -4.81
N ALA A 181 13.35 -13.20 -3.54
CA ALA A 181 14.51 -13.61 -2.74
C ALA A 181 15.24 -14.78 -3.42
N ILE A 182 14.52 -15.81 -3.85
CA ILE A 182 15.08 -16.95 -4.58
C ILE A 182 15.72 -16.49 -5.89
N SER A 183 15.03 -15.66 -6.67
CA SER A 183 15.57 -15.11 -7.92
C SER A 183 16.87 -14.33 -7.70
N ALA A 184 16.96 -13.54 -6.62
CA ALA A 184 18.17 -12.82 -6.26
C ALA A 184 19.34 -13.75 -5.94
N PHE A 185 19.11 -14.87 -5.22
CA PHE A 185 20.16 -15.88 -5.00
C PHE A 185 20.58 -16.58 -6.28
N LEU A 186 19.64 -16.93 -7.15
CA LEU A 186 19.91 -17.59 -8.44
C LEU A 186 20.65 -16.68 -9.42
N ALA A 187 20.44 -15.35 -9.34
CA ALA A 187 21.16 -14.37 -10.15
C ALA A 187 22.65 -14.27 -9.80
N ARG A 188 23.10 -14.83 -8.66
CA ARG A 188 24.49 -14.80 -8.17
C ARG A 188 25.13 -13.40 -8.22
N PRO A 189 24.51 -12.39 -7.58
CA PRO A 189 25.05 -11.03 -7.57
C PRO A 189 26.34 -10.94 -6.72
N ASP A 190 27.12 -9.90 -6.96
CA ASP A 190 28.15 -9.49 -6.00
C ASP A 190 27.46 -8.82 -4.81
N TRP A 191 27.22 -9.60 -3.76
CA TRP A 191 26.57 -9.12 -2.54
C TRP A 191 27.36 -8.02 -1.83
N GLY A 192 28.69 -8.02 -1.93
CA GLY A 192 29.53 -6.99 -1.32
C GLY A 192 29.34 -5.66 -2.03
N GLN A 193 29.36 -5.68 -3.36
CA GLN A 193 29.10 -4.50 -4.17
C GLN A 193 27.65 -4.01 -4.01
N ALA A 194 26.67 -4.93 -4.03
CA ALA A 194 25.26 -4.57 -3.83
C ALA A 194 25.04 -3.89 -2.48
N ALA A 195 25.52 -4.47 -1.38
CA ALA A 195 25.39 -3.88 -0.05
C ALA A 195 26.06 -2.51 0.06
N PHE A 196 27.26 -2.36 -0.51
CA PHE A 196 27.97 -1.08 -0.53
C PHE A 196 27.20 0.00 -1.30
N ARG A 197 26.69 -0.33 -2.49
CA ARG A 197 25.94 0.59 -3.38
C ARG A 197 24.54 0.91 -2.87
N THR A 198 23.98 0.09 -1.99
CA THR A 198 22.72 0.38 -1.28
C THR A 198 22.90 1.48 -0.23
N VAL A 199 24.06 1.58 0.40
CA VAL A 199 24.29 2.53 1.51
C VAL A 199 25.02 3.79 1.05
N VAL A 200 25.96 3.66 0.12
CA VAL A 200 26.77 4.79 -0.35
C VAL A 200 26.14 5.38 -1.61
N PRO A 201 25.69 6.65 -1.58
CA PRO A 201 25.13 7.31 -2.74
C PRO A 201 26.13 7.35 -3.90
N HIS A 202 25.65 6.96 -5.07
CA HIS A 202 26.43 6.94 -6.30
C HIS A 202 25.52 7.25 -7.49
N GLY A 203 26.06 7.78 -8.57
CA GLY A 203 25.28 8.00 -9.77
C GLY A 203 25.95 8.97 -10.72
N THR A 204 25.37 9.09 -11.90
CA THR A 204 25.81 10.05 -12.91
C THR A 204 24.72 11.08 -13.14
N LEU A 205 25.07 12.36 -13.31
CA LEU A 205 24.08 13.41 -13.59
C LEU A 205 23.66 13.42 -15.07
N THR A 206 23.36 12.24 -15.61
CA THR A 206 22.83 12.08 -16.97
C THR A 206 21.32 12.18 -16.96
N ALA A 207 20.72 12.64 -18.06
CA ALA A 207 19.26 12.72 -18.19
C ALA A 207 18.59 11.36 -17.96
N ALA A 208 19.18 10.28 -18.49
CA ALA A 208 18.68 8.92 -18.30
C ALA A 208 18.68 8.50 -16.83
N TYR A 209 19.78 8.77 -16.10
CA TYR A 209 19.86 8.47 -14.68
C TYR A 209 18.84 9.28 -13.88
N LEU A 210 18.68 10.58 -14.15
CA LEU A 210 17.70 11.42 -13.45
C LEU A 210 16.26 10.97 -13.71
N LEU A 211 15.94 10.55 -14.94
CA LEU A 211 14.64 9.95 -15.26
C LEU A 211 14.43 8.63 -14.52
N ALA A 212 15.47 7.80 -14.41
CA ALA A 212 15.43 6.56 -13.65
C ALA A 212 15.24 6.80 -12.14
N VAL A 213 15.90 7.82 -11.56
CA VAL A 213 15.68 8.26 -10.17
C VAL A 213 14.22 8.69 -9.99
N MET A 214 13.71 9.57 -10.85
CA MET A 214 12.33 10.06 -10.76
C MET A 214 11.31 8.93 -10.91
N GLY A 215 11.53 7.99 -11.83
CA GLY A 215 10.68 6.81 -12.00
C GLY A 215 10.71 5.90 -10.77
N THR A 216 11.91 5.63 -10.24
CA THR A 216 12.10 4.80 -9.04
C THR A 216 11.40 5.42 -7.83
N VAL A 217 11.62 6.71 -7.56
CA VAL A 217 10.99 7.40 -6.43
C VAL A 217 9.47 7.53 -6.64
N GLY A 218 9.04 7.86 -7.85
CA GLY A 218 7.62 8.06 -8.19
C GLY A 218 6.80 6.78 -8.07
N THR A 219 7.37 5.63 -8.46
CA THR A 219 6.69 4.33 -8.31
C THR A 219 6.74 3.80 -6.88
N THR A 220 7.67 4.26 -6.03
CA THR A 220 7.70 3.89 -4.60
C THR A 220 6.72 4.73 -3.78
N ILE A 221 6.59 6.04 -4.03
CA ILE A 221 5.79 6.94 -3.19
C ILE A 221 4.53 7.36 -3.94
N THR A 222 3.48 6.55 -3.79
CA THR A 222 2.24 6.72 -4.53
C THR A 222 1.20 7.56 -3.76
N PRO A 223 0.52 8.52 -4.41
CA PRO A 223 -0.56 9.29 -3.77
C PRO A 223 -1.72 8.42 -3.27
N TRP A 224 -2.01 7.32 -3.97
CA TRP A 224 -3.09 6.42 -3.59
C TRP A 224 -2.79 5.70 -2.27
N GLY A 225 -1.52 5.36 -1.99
CA GLY A 225 -1.12 4.75 -0.72
C GLY A 225 -1.49 5.63 0.48
N GLN A 226 -1.30 6.94 0.35
CA GLN A 226 -1.68 7.93 1.36
C GLN A 226 -3.19 8.03 1.52
N ALA A 227 -3.93 8.01 0.41
CA ALA A 227 -5.39 8.00 0.44
C ALA A 227 -5.94 6.71 1.09
N PHE A 228 -5.30 5.57 0.82
CA PHE A 228 -5.67 4.27 1.38
C PHE A 228 -5.47 4.23 2.89
N ILE A 229 -4.30 4.60 3.40
CA ILE A 229 -4.01 4.49 4.83
C ILE A 229 -4.91 5.40 5.69
N GLN A 230 -5.21 6.61 5.19
CA GLN A 230 -6.13 7.53 5.85
C GLN A 230 -7.58 7.06 5.81
N SER A 231 -8.04 6.58 4.66
CA SER A 231 -9.40 6.06 4.52
C SER A 231 -9.60 4.79 5.35
N TYR A 232 -8.57 3.94 5.45
CA TYR A 232 -8.59 2.77 6.31
C TYR A 232 -8.76 3.14 7.79
N ALA A 233 -8.01 4.14 8.27
CA ALA A 233 -8.15 4.63 9.63
C ALA A 233 -9.57 5.16 9.91
N ALA A 234 -10.13 5.93 8.98
CA ALA A 234 -11.48 6.49 9.07
C ALA A 234 -12.57 5.39 9.04
N ASP A 235 -12.49 4.43 8.12
CA ASP A 235 -13.44 3.33 7.94
C ASP A 235 -13.48 2.39 9.15
N LYS A 236 -12.33 2.22 9.82
CA LYS A 236 -12.23 1.42 11.04
C LYS A 236 -12.59 2.20 12.31
N HIS A 237 -12.90 3.50 12.18
CA HIS A 237 -13.16 4.41 13.30
C HIS A 237 -12.04 4.37 14.34
N LEU A 238 -10.79 4.29 13.88
CA LEU A 238 -9.62 4.35 14.74
C LEU A 238 -9.36 5.81 15.15
N GLY A 239 -8.93 6.00 16.39
CA GLY A 239 -8.73 7.33 16.98
C GLY A 239 -7.31 7.58 17.47
N PRO A 240 -7.02 8.78 18.01
CA PRO A 240 -5.71 9.10 18.59
C PRO A 240 -5.26 8.10 19.67
N GLU A 241 -6.20 7.47 20.37
CA GLU A 241 -5.95 6.44 21.38
C GLU A 241 -5.35 5.13 20.84
N ASP A 242 -5.40 4.91 19.52
CA ASP A 242 -4.78 3.76 18.85
C ASP A 242 -3.35 4.06 18.36
N LEU A 243 -2.83 5.27 18.55
CA LEU A 243 -1.42 5.60 18.31
C LEU A 243 -0.52 4.90 19.34
N PRO A 244 0.45 4.08 18.93
CA PRO A 244 1.44 3.57 19.86
C PRO A 244 2.39 4.71 20.25
N MET A 245 2.15 5.25 21.45
CA MET A 245 2.97 6.24 22.17
C MET A 245 2.92 7.66 21.59
N SER A 246 2.06 8.49 22.19
CA SER A 246 2.26 9.94 22.31
C SER A 246 2.93 10.25 23.64
#